data_AF-A0A6C0AJH0-F1
#
_entry.id   AF-A0A6C0AJH0-F1
#
_cell.length_a   1.000
_cell.length_b   1.000
_cell.length_c   1.000
_cell.angle_alpha   90.00
_cell.angle_beta   90.00
_cell.angle_gamma   90.00
#
_symmetry.space_group_name_H-M   'P 1'
#
loop_
_entity.id
_entity.type
_entity.pdbx_description
1 polymer ?
#
loop_
_entity_poly.entity_id
_entity_poly.type
_entity_poly.pdbx_seq_one_letter_code
_entity_poly.pdbx_strand_id
1 'polypeptide(L)'
;MSNWAFLAILAGLVLVYVLLSRTKEGFALEFVDRSNEKRTDATRASSYNQETNHFKPTVPLAEATPGVPTPYRVNMFDSYIPA
;
A
#
# COMPACT_ATOMS: atom_id res chain seq x y z
N MET A 1 46.63 -13.21 11.53
CA MET A 1 46.22 -13.68 10.19
C MET A 1 47.04 -12.91 9.16
N SER A 2 47.54 -13.57 8.11
CA SER A 2 48.33 -12.89 7.07
C SER A 2 47.49 -11.82 6.36
N ASN A 3 48.05 -10.63 6.12
CA ASN A 3 47.38 -9.53 5.40
C ASN A 3 46.81 -9.97 4.04
N TRP A 4 47.42 -10.98 3.42
CA TRP A 4 46.95 -11.60 2.18
C TRP A 4 45.62 -12.33 2.33
N ALA A 5 45.39 -12.99 3.47
CA ALA A 5 44.11 -13.64 3.74
C ALA A 5 42.99 -12.60 3.88
N PHE A 6 43.29 -11.45 4.49
CA PHE A 6 42.33 -10.36 4.63
C PHE A 6 41.98 -9.73 3.27
N LEU A 7 42.98 -9.51 2.42
CA LEU A 7 42.78 -9.02 1.05
C LEU A 7 41.95 -9.98 0.19
N ALA A 8 42.20 -11.29 0.31
CA ALA A 8 41.44 -12.31 -0.41
C ALA A 8 39.97 -12.34 0.01
N ILE A 9 39.69 -12.23 1.32
CA ILE A 9 38.32 -12.16 1.85
C ILE A 9 37.61 -10.90 1.34
N LEU A 10 38.28 -9.76 1.38
CA LEU A 10 37.71 -8.48 0.94
C LEU A 10 37.41 -8.48 -0.56
N ALA A 11 38.32 -9.03 -1.37
CA ALA A 11 38.10 -9.23 -2.81
C ALA A 11 36.92 -10.17 -3.08
N GLY A 12 36.78 -11.25 -2.30
CA GLY A 12 35.64 -12.17 -2.39
C GLY A 12 34.31 -11.48 -2.08
N LEU A 13 34.26 -10.66 -1.03
CA LEU A 13 33.05 -9.91 -0.67
C LEU A 13 32.64 -8.91 -1.75
N VAL A 14 33.61 -8.19 -2.32
CA VAL A 14 33.36 -7.25 -3.42
C VAL A 14 32.81 -7.97 -4.66
N LEU A 15 33.40 -9.13 -5.01
CA LEU A 15 32.93 -9.94 -6.14
C LEU A 15 31.47 -10.39 -5.96
N VAL A 16 31.14 -10.92 -4.77
CA VAL A 16 29.79 -11.36 -4.42
C VAL A 16 28.79 -10.20 -4.49
N TYR A 17 29.15 -9.03 -3.95
CA TYR A 17 28.31 -7.83 -4.01
C TYR A 17 28.01 -7.39 -5.45
N VAL A 18 29.02 -7.41 -6.33
CA VAL A 18 28.86 -7.03 -7.74
C VAL A 18 27.93 -8.00 -8.47
N LEU A 19 28.08 -9.30 -8.23
CA LEU A 19 27.22 -10.32 -8.84
C LEU A 19 25.76 -10.17 -8.40
N LEU A 20 25.52 -9.99 -7.11
CA LEU A 20 24.17 -9.80 -6.55
C LEU A 20 23.53 -8.46 -6.93
N SER A 21 24.33 -7.44 -7.21
CA SER A 21 23.80 -6.13 -7.61
C SER A 21 23.31 -6.12 -9.06
N ARG A 22 23.84 -7.00 -9.93
CA ARG A 22 23.43 -7.10 -11.34
C ARG A 22 22.17 -7.94 -11.57
N THR A 23 21.75 -8.74 -10.60
CA THR A 23 20.53 -9.57 -10.69
C THR A 23 19.27 -8.86 -10.21
N LYS A 24 19.38 -7.60 -9.79
CA LYS A 24 18.20 -6.79 -9.45
C LYS A 24 17.50 -6.38 -10.74
N GLU A 25 16.47 -7.12 -11.11
CA GLU A 25 15.52 -6.70 -12.13
C GLU A 25 14.91 -5.36 -11.69
N GLY A 26 15.11 -4.32 -12.49
CA GLY A 26 14.48 -3.03 -12.26
C GLY A 26 12.97 -3.17 -12.40
N PHE A 27 12.20 -2.37 -11.65
CA PHE A 27 10.77 -2.28 -11.87
C PHE A 27 10.53 -1.81 -13.32
N ALA A 28 10.00 -2.70 -14.15
CA ALA A 28 9.59 -2.34 -15.50
C ALA A 28 8.44 -1.34 -15.38
N LEU A 29 8.71 -0.10 -15.81
CA LEU A 29 7.77 1.03 -15.77
C LEU A 29 6.45 0.73 -16.51
N GLU A 30 6.47 -0.28 -17.37
CA GLU A 30 5.35 -0.82 -18.15
C GLU A 30 4.26 -1.44 -17.26
N PHE A 31 4.63 -1.98 -16.10
CA PHE A 31 3.70 -2.60 -15.14
C PHE A 31 3.23 -1.64 -14.05
N VAL A 32 3.74 -0.40 -14.04
CA VAL A 32 3.24 0.62 -13.12
C VAL A 32 1.88 1.06 -13.59
N ASP A 33 0.84 0.78 -12.79
CA ASP A 33 -0.52 1.20 -13.11
C ASP A 33 -0.64 2.73 -13.10
N ARG A 34 -0.82 3.30 -14.29
CA ARG A 34 -1.04 4.74 -14.51
C ARG A 34 -2.52 5.07 -14.78
N SER A 35 -3.44 4.17 -14.47
CA SER A 35 -4.88 4.38 -14.70
C SER A 35 -5.41 5.63 -14.00
N ASN A 36 -4.90 5.95 -12.81
CA ASN A 36 -5.28 7.13 -12.04
C ASN A 36 -4.76 8.44 -12.67
N GLU A 37 -3.54 8.45 -13.20
CA GLU A 37 -3.01 9.61 -13.95
C GLU A 37 -3.88 9.87 -15.19
N LYS A 38 -4.22 8.81 -15.92
CA LYS A 38 -5.09 8.90 -17.11
C LYS A 38 -6.48 9.45 -16.79
N ARG A 39 -7.11 9.00 -15.70
CA ARG A 39 -8.42 9.52 -15.26
C ARG A 39 -8.31 10.98 -14.83
N THR A 40 -7.23 11.34 -14.13
CA THR A 40 -7.01 12.72 -13.67
C THR A 40 -6.86 13.68 -14.85
N ASP A 41 -6.09 13.31 -15.87
CA ASP A 41 -5.95 14.11 -17.08
C ASP A 41 -7.26 14.20 -17.87
N ALA A 42 -8.02 13.10 -17.98
CA ALA A 42 -9.32 13.09 -18.65
C ALA A 42 -10.35 14.01 -17.97
N THR A 43 -10.34 14.06 -16.64
CA THR A 43 -11.28 14.86 -15.86
C THR A 43 -10.80 16.31 -15.64
N ARG A 44 -9.56 16.65 -16.03
CA ARG A 44 -8.96 17.98 -15.85
C ARG A 44 -9.73 19.11 -16.55
N ALA A 45 -10.35 18.84 -17.69
CA ALA A 45 -11.13 19.82 -18.45
C ALA A 45 -12.60 19.91 -18.01
N SER A 46 -13.04 19.02 -17.10
CA SER A 46 -14.40 18.99 -16.59
C SER A 46 -14.51 19.89 -15.37
N SER A 47 -15.13 21.07 -15.54
CA SER A 47 -15.46 21.97 -14.42
C SER A 47 -16.63 21.47 -13.56
N TYR A 48 -17.30 20.38 -13.95
CA TYR A 48 -18.58 19.95 -13.37
C TYR A 48 -18.53 18.57 -12.70
N ASN A 49 -17.75 17.62 -13.19
CA ASN A 49 -17.65 16.28 -12.60
C ASN A 49 -16.40 16.15 -11.73
N GLN A 50 -16.50 16.59 -10.47
CA GLN A 50 -15.54 16.19 -9.46
C GLN A 50 -15.84 14.75 -9.02
N GLU A 51 -15.31 13.78 -9.77
CA GLU A 51 -15.16 12.41 -9.29
C GLU A 51 -14.04 12.39 -8.24
N THR A 52 -14.32 12.92 -7.05
CA THR A 52 -13.48 12.61 -5.89
C THR A 52 -13.59 11.11 -5.64
N ASN A 53 -12.55 10.45 -5.16
CA ASN A 53 -12.59 9.05 -4.73
C ASN A 53 -13.46 8.90 -3.46
N HIS A 54 -14.71 9.35 -3.49
CA HIS A 54 -15.67 9.10 -2.44
C HIS A 54 -16.01 7.62 -2.52
N PHE A 55 -15.29 6.84 -1.71
CA PHE A 55 -15.68 5.48 -1.35
C PHE A 55 -17.12 5.56 -0.83
N LYS A 56 -18.08 5.21 -1.69
CA LYS A 56 -19.45 4.92 -1.26
C LYS A 56 -19.35 3.53 -0.63
N PRO A 57 -19.57 3.37 0.68
CA PRO A 57 -19.67 2.04 1.25
C PRO A 57 -20.82 1.34 0.52
N THR A 58 -20.50 0.36 -0.31
CA THR A 58 -21.46 -0.53 -0.97
C THR A 58 -22.04 -1.55 0.00
N VAL A 59 -21.55 -1.55 1.24
CA VAL A 59 -22.04 -2.41 2.30
C VAL A 59 -23.30 -1.76 2.87
N PRO A 60 -24.46 -2.46 2.89
CA PRO A 60 -25.59 -2.00 3.68
C PRO A 60 -25.11 -1.76 5.11
N LEU A 61 -25.55 -0.66 5.73
CA LEU A 61 -25.36 -0.41 7.15
C LEU A 61 -25.75 -1.70 7.88
N ALA A 62 -24.80 -2.28 8.63
CA ALA A 62 -25.08 -3.47 9.42
C ALA A 62 -26.31 -3.19 10.28
N GLU A 63 -27.30 -4.09 10.24
CA GLU A 63 -28.49 -3.97 11.08
C GLU A 63 -28.04 -3.79 12.53
N ALA A 64 -28.67 -2.85 13.24
CA ALA A 64 -28.33 -2.58 14.62
C ALA A 64 -28.50 -3.86 15.44
N THR A 65 -27.43 -4.27 16.14
CA THR A 65 -27.47 -5.45 17.02
C THR A 65 -28.63 -5.28 18.01
N PRO A 66 -29.59 -6.22 18.09
CA PRO A 66 -30.69 -6.11 19.02
C PRO A 66 -30.16 -6.11 20.46
N GLY A 67 -30.46 -5.06 21.23
CA GLY A 67 -29.91 -4.91 22.57
C GLY A 67 -30.12 -3.53 23.20
N VAL A 68 -29.64 -3.38 24.44
CA VAL A 68 -29.66 -2.11 25.18
C VAL A 68 -28.39 -1.31 24.83
N PRO A 69 -28.49 -0.03 24.43
CA PRO A 69 -27.33 0.77 24.07
C PRO A 69 -26.42 0.99 25.29
N THR A 70 -25.10 0.88 25.09
CA THR A 70 -24.11 1.19 26.12
C THR A 70 -23.43 2.54 25.83
N PRO A 71 -22.82 3.20 26.83
CA PRO A 71 -22.14 4.48 26.62
C PRO A 71 -20.81 4.36 25.86
N TYR A 72 -20.36 3.15 25.52
CA TYR A 72 -19.09 2.92 24.83
C TYR A 72 -19.29 2.89 23.30
N ARG A 73 -18.40 3.54 22.55
CA ARG A 73 -18.40 3.54 21.07
C ARG A 73 -17.06 3.06 20.54
N VAL A 74 -17.07 2.27 19.46
CA VAL A 74 -15.85 1.84 18.75
C VAL A 74 -15.89 2.45 17.34
N ASN A 75 -15.05 3.46 17.11
CA ASN A 75 -15.05 4.24 15.87
C ASN A 75 -16.44 4.85 15.55
N MET A 76 -17.03 4.44 14.44
CA MET A 76 -18.33 4.90 13.96
C MET A 76 -19.50 4.03 14.45
N PHE A 77 -19.22 2.99 15.25
CA PHE A 77 -20.21 1.99 15.66
C PHE A 77 -20.62 2.17 17.14
N ASP A 78 -21.93 2.19 17.35
CA ASP A 78 -22.56 2.10 18.68
C ASP A 78 -22.51 0.67 19.19
N SER A 79 -22.28 0.50 20.50
CA SER A 79 -22.26 -0.81 21.14
C SER A 79 -23.55 -1.10 21.91
N TYR A 80 -23.98 -2.36 21.86
CA TYR A 80 -25.22 -2.84 22.46
C TYR A 80 -24.92 -4.06 23.34
N ILE A 81 -25.59 -4.17 24.50
CA ILE A 81 -25.65 -5.42 25.27
C ILE A 81 -26.66 -6.33 24.58
N PRO A 82 -26.27 -7.52 24.09
CA PRO A 82 -27.20 -8.45 23.46
C PRO A 82 -28.30 -8.85 24.47
N ALA A 83 -29.54 -8.88 23.99
CA ALA A 83 -30.68 -9.37 24.75
C ALA A 83 -30.67 -10.90 24.91
#